data_AF-A0A662G7B9-F1
#
_entry.id   AF-A0A662G7B9-F1
#
_cell.length_a   1.000
_cell.length_b   1.000
_cell.length_c   1.000
_cell.angle_alpha   90.00
_cell.angle_beta   90.00
_cell.angle_gamma   90.00
#
_symmetry.space_group_name_H-M   'P 1'
#
loop_
_entity.id
_entity.type
_entity.pdbx_description
1 polymer ?
#
loop_
_entity_poly.entity_id
_entity_poly.type
_entity_poly.pdbx_seq_one_letter_code
_entity_poly.pdbx_strand_id
1 'polypeptide(L)'
;MEIYREKLYGKRIEMGEVLKTHFLSRLKSFKEALKILESLKNLDREEFLIDVMKIYAAERAIQVIAEFCIDLSNYILLKTGRDIPKTYRDSIKSIGELNLCRSDVIKFMENLIGLRNIIVHMYADVKTEVIYNNLNEIVRYSKQYIDSLFEYMLEKKIDP
;
A
#
# COMPACT_ATOMS: atom_id res chain seq x y z
N MET A 1 -4.19 -16.80 -1.08
CA MET A 1 -5.63 -16.64 -0.78
C MET A 1 -5.95 -17.24 0.59
N GLU A 2 -5.42 -18.43 0.92
CA GLU A 2 -5.50 -19.02 2.28
C GLU A 2 -4.95 -18.13 3.40
N ILE A 3 -3.67 -17.72 3.34
CA ILE A 3 -2.94 -17.30 4.55
C ILE A 3 -3.57 -16.11 5.29
N TYR A 4 -4.01 -15.04 4.60
CA TYR A 4 -4.66 -13.90 5.25
C TYR A 4 -6.12 -14.14 5.59
N ARG A 5 -6.82 -14.96 4.79
CA ARG A 5 -8.24 -15.27 5.00
C ARG A 5 -8.39 -16.24 6.18
N GLU A 6 -7.52 -17.23 6.31
CA GLU A 6 -7.47 -18.15 7.44
C GLU A 6 -7.00 -17.46 8.72
N LYS A 7 -5.99 -16.58 8.65
CA LYS A 7 -5.54 -15.82 9.83
C LYS A 7 -6.60 -14.85 10.34
N LEU A 8 -7.29 -14.10 9.46
CA LEU A 8 -8.30 -13.09 9.85
C LEU A 8 -9.67 -13.70 10.19
N TYR A 9 -10.10 -14.77 9.53
CA TYR A 9 -11.44 -15.36 9.75
C TYR A 9 -11.43 -16.61 10.63
N GLY A 10 -10.26 -17.20 10.93
CA GLY A 10 -10.13 -18.34 11.85
C GLY A 10 -10.30 -17.97 13.33
N LYS A 11 -10.18 -16.69 13.67
CA LYS A 11 -10.55 -16.15 15.00
C LYS A 11 -11.76 -15.23 14.78
N ARG A 12 -12.92 -15.60 15.34
CA ARG A 12 -14.19 -14.88 15.24
C ARG A 12 -14.01 -13.36 15.39
N ILE A 13 -14.08 -12.65 14.28
CA ILE A 13 -14.28 -11.21 14.23
C ILE A 13 -15.56 -11.00 13.41
N GLU A 14 -16.60 -10.47 14.05
CA GLU A 14 -17.91 -10.24 13.45
C GLU A 14 -17.97 -8.84 12.80
N MET A 15 -17.71 -8.79 11.49
CA MET A 15 -18.02 -7.61 10.67
C MET A 15 -19.49 -7.57 10.27
N GLY A 16 -20.06 -6.37 10.15
CA GLY A 16 -21.23 -6.14 9.30
C GLY A 16 -20.93 -6.44 7.83
N GLU A 17 -21.83 -7.14 7.13
CA GLU A 17 -21.60 -7.74 5.79
C GLU A 17 -21.16 -6.74 4.69
N VAL A 18 -21.63 -5.49 4.77
CA VAL A 18 -21.35 -4.46 3.74
C VAL A 18 -19.92 -3.90 3.85
N LEU A 19 -19.45 -3.57 5.06
CA LEU A 19 -18.09 -3.06 5.28
C LEU A 19 -17.05 -4.10 4.89
N LYS A 20 -17.35 -5.37 5.16
CA LYS A 20 -16.54 -6.54 4.80
C LYS A 20 -16.36 -6.67 3.30
N THR A 21 -17.41 -6.42 2.54
CA THR A 21 -17.38 -6.54 1.08
C THR A 21 -16.51 -5.45 0.44
N HIS A 22 -16.59 -4.22 0.95
CA HIS A 22 -15.78 -3.10 0.43
C HIS A 22 -14.28 -3.29 0.71
N PHE A 23 -13.93 -3.62 1.96
CA PHE A 23 -12.53 -3.89 2.32
C PHE A 23 -11.92 -5.03 1.48
N LEU A 24 -12.64 -6.15 1.32
CA LEU A 24 -12.15 -7.27 0.51
C LEU A 24 -11.94 -6.90 -0.95
N SER A 25 -12.82 -6.06 -1.51
CA SER A 25 -12.66 -5.52 -2.87
C SER A 25 -11.40 -4.65 -2.98
N ARG A 26 -11.19 -3.72 -2.04
CA ARG A 26 -9.98 -2.88 -1.98
C ARG A 26 -8.70 -3.71 -1.85
N LEU A 27 -8.70 -4.74 -0.99
CA LEU A 27 -7.58 -5.66 -0.83
C LEU A 27 -7.30 -6.47 -2.11
N LYS A 28 -8.34 -6.83 -2.86
CA LYS A 28 -8.19 -7.48 -4.17
C LYS A 28 -7.48 -6.53 -5.15
N SER A 29 -7.93 -5.28 -5.26
CA SER A 29 -7.29 -4.27 -6.12
C SER A 29 -5.83 -4.00 -5.72
N PHE A 30 -5.52 -3.94 -4.42
CA PHE A 30 -4.14 -3.84 -3.94
C PHE A 30 -3.27 -5.00 -4.44
N LYS A 31 -3.76 -6.23 -4.36
CA LYS A 31 -3.04 -7.42 -4.83
C LYS A 31 -2.84 -7.43 -6.34
N GLU A 32 -3.85 -7.00 -7.10
CA GLU A 32 -3.75 -6.87 -8.56
C GLU A 32 -2.73 -5.80 -8.94
N ALA A 33 -2.71 -4.67 -8.25
CA ALA A 33 -1.70 -3.63 -8.45
C ALA A 33 -0.28 -4.13 -8.16
N LEU A 34 -0.07 -4.90 -7.08
CA LEU A 34 1.23 -5.52 -6.81
C LEU A 34 1.67 -6.46 -7.96
N LYS A 35 0.76 -7.28 -8.47
CA LYS A 35 1.06 -8.19 -9.60
C LYS A 35 1.45 -7.43 -10.87
N ILE A 36 0.78 -6.31 -11.14
CA ILE A 36 1.13 -5.43 -12.27
C ILE A 36 2.56 -4.91 -12.11
N LEU A 37 2.91 -4.37 -10.93
CA LEU A 37 4.28 -3.89 -10.71
C LEU A 37 5.32 -5.02 -10.80
N GLU A 38 4.99 -6.22 -10.32
CA GLU A 38 5.85 -7.40 -10.46
C GLU A 38 6.05 -7.84 -11.90
N SER A 39 5.03 -7.76 -12.75
CA SER A 39 5.20 -8.11 -14.17
C SER A 39 6.06 -7.08 -14.91
N LEU A 40 5.93 -5.80 -14.55
CA LEU A 40 6.69 -4.70 -15.15
C LEU A 40 8.17 -4.71 -14.76
N LYS A 41 8.51 -5.24 -13.58
CA LYS A 41 9.90 -5.43 -13.12
C LYS A 41 10.74 -6.28 -14.09
N ASN A 42 10.13 -7.26 -14.76
CA ASN A 42 10.86 -8.22 -15.58
C ASN A 42 11.17 -7.69 -16.99
N LEU A 43 10.73 -6.47 -17.30
CA LEU A 43 10.97 -5.83 -18.57
C LEU A 43 12.31 -5.11 -18.58
N ASP A 44 12.92 -5.04 -19.76
CA ASP A 44 14.09 -4.19 -19.95
C ASP A 44 13.74 -2.71 -19.72
N ARG A 45 14.72 -1.93 -19.26
CA ARG A 45 14.54 -0.51 -18.96
C ARG A 45 14.08 0.26 -20.18
N GLU A 46 14.69 0.04 -21.33
CA GLU A 46 14.32 0.75 -22.56
C GLU A 46 12.90 0.37 -22.99
N GLU A 47 12.55 -0.92 -22.86
CA GLU A 47 11.20 -1.42 -23.17
C GLU A 47 10.11 -0.81 -22.27
N PHE A 48 10.43 -0.53 -21.01
CA PHE A 48 9.51 0.14 -20.10
C PHE A 48 9.37 1.64 -20.41
N LEU A 49 10.49 2.33 -20.68
CA LEU A 49 10.51 3.79 -20.83
C LEU A 49 9.85 4.28 -22.13
N ILE A 50 9.77 3.46 -23.17
CA ILE A 50 9.14 3.83 -24.44
C ILE A 50 7.65 3.45 -24.53
N ASP A 51 7.16 2.63 -23.60
CA ASP A 51 5.80 2.08 -23.64
C ASP A 51 4.89 2.82 -22.66
N VAL A 52 4.18 3.81 -23.19
CA VAL A 52 3.26 4.66 -22.43
C VAL A 52 2.19 3.88 -21.67
N MET A 53 1.75 2.72 -22.18
CA MET A 53 0.74 1.91 -21.52
C MET A 53 1.29 1.24 -20.26
N LYS A 54 2.54 0.76 -20.32
CA LYS A 54 3.24 0.21 -19.14
C LYS A 54 3.50 1.26 -18.09
N ILE A 55 3.87 2.47 -18.50
CA ILE A 55 4.06 3.62 -17.60
C ILE A 55 2.76 3.94 -16.87
N TYR A 56 1.65 4.09 -17.59
CA TYR A 56 0.34 4.36 -16.98
C TYR A 56 -0.13 3.21 -16.08
N ALA A 57 0.14 1.96 -16.45
CA ALA A 57 -0.15 0.82 -15.60
C ALA A 57 0.64 0.87 -14.27
N ALA A 58 1.94 1.21 -14.33
CA ALA A 58 2.78 1.37 -13.14
C ALA A 58 2.28 2.50 -12.24
N GLU A 59 1.99 3.66 -12.82
CA GLU A 59 1.48 4.82 -12.10
C GLU A 59 0.16 4.51 -11.38
N ARG A 60 -0.78 3.88 -12.09
CA ARG A 60 -2.07 3.50 -11.52
C ARG A 60 -1.90 2.47 -10.41
N ALA A 61 -1.04 1.48 -10.59
CA ALA A 61 -0.75 0.48 -9.58
C ALA A 61 -0.14 1.12 -8.31
N ILE A 62 0.80 2.07 -8.46
CA ILE A 62 1.38 2.82 -7.33
C ILE A 62 0.30 3.61 -6.59
N GLN A 63 -0.61 4.29 -7.30
CA GLN A 63 -1.73 5.01 -6.67
C GLN A 63 -2.61 4.08 -5.84
N VAL A 64 -3.02 2.93 -6.41
CA VAL A 64 -3.89 1.96 -5.74
C VAL A 64 -3.21 1.38 -4.49
N ILE A 65 -1.91 1.08 -4.57
CA ILE A 65 -1.10 0.61 -3.45
C ILE A 65 -1.05 1.65 -2.34
N ALA A 66 -0.67 2.89 -2.69
CA ALA A 66 -0.54 3.98 -1.75
C ALA A 66 -1.86 4.29 -1.04
N GLU A 67 -2.97 4.37 -1.79
CA GLU A 67 -4.31 4.61 -1.22
C GLU A 67 -4.71 3.51 -0.25
N PHE A 68 -4.52 2.23 -0.59
CA PHE A 68 -4.85 1.13 0.32
C PHE A 68 -4.03 1.18 1.61
N CYS A 69 -2.74 1.47 1.51
CA CYS A 69 -1.87 1.62 2.68
C CYS A 69 -2.31 2.80 3.57
N ILE A 70 -2.68 3.94 2.98
CA ILE A 70 -3.19 5.11 3.71
C ILE A 70 -4.49 4.76 4.43
N ASP A 71 -5.45 4.17 3.72
CA ASP A 71 -6.77 3.85 4.26
C ASP A 71 -6.65 2.92 5.48
N LEU A 72 -5.84 1.85 5.34
CA LEU A 72 -5.60 0.92 6.43
C LEU A 72 -4.88 1.56 7.62
N SER A 73 -3.91 2.45 7.34
CA SER A 73 -3.19 3.19 8.38
C SER A 73 -4.13 4.09 9.18
N ASN A 74 -4.93 4.90 8.50
CA ASN A 74 -5.92 5.78 9.14
C ASN A 74 -6.94 4.97 9.94
N TYR A 75 -7.37 3.84 9.41
CA TYR A 75 -8.28 2.95 10.09
C TYR A 75 -7.68 2.39 11.40
N ILE A 76 -6.43 1.93 11.37
CA ILE A 76 -5.73 1.46 12.58
C ILE A 76 -5.54 2.59 13.60
N LEU A 77 -5.17 3.80 13.16
CA LEU A 77 -5.04 4.96 14.05
C LEU A 77 -6.37 5.26 14.75
N LEU A 78 -7.46 5.31 13.99
CA LEU A 78 -8.81 5.51 14.52
C LEU A 78 -9.17 4.44 15.57
N LYS A 79 -8.93 3.16 15.25
CA LYS A 79 -9.25 2.03 16.15
C LYS A 79 -8.37 1.94 17.39
N THR A 80 -7.22 2.60 17.38
CA THR A 80 -6.32 2.68 18.53
C THR A 80 -6.52 3.95 19.36
N GLY A 81 -7.55 4.76 19.04
CA GLY A 81 -7.87 6.00 19.75
C GLY A 81 -6.89 7.14 19.48
N ARG A 82 -6.10 7.04 18.41
CA ARG A 82 -5.21 8.12 17.96
C ARG A 82 -5.95 9.04 16.99
N ASP A 83 -5.60 10.32 17.03
CA ASP A 83 -6.07 11.27 16.03
C ASP A 83 -5.55 10.89 14.65
N ILE A 84 -6.40 11.07 13.64
CA ILE A 84 -6.01 10.93 12.24
C ILE A 84 -5.30 12.22 11.81
N PRO A 85 -4.02 12.17 11.40
CA PRO A 85 -3.31 13.36 10.97
C PRO A 85 -3.94 14.03 9.74
N LYS A 86 -3.64 15.32 9.55
CA LYS A 86 -4.17 16.11 8.42
C LYS A 86 -3.58 15.70 7.07
N THR A 87 -2.39 15.13 7.06
CA THR A 87 -1.71 14.71 5.82
C THR A 87 -1.49 13.21 5.80
N TYR A 88 -1.58 12.62 4.61
CA TYR A 88 -1.37 11.18 4.45
C TYR A 88 0.05 10.73 4.83
N ARG A 89 1.06 11.59 4.65
CA ARG A 89 2.43 11.28 5.09
C ARG A 89 2.50 11.19 6.61
N ASP A 90 1.85 12.12 7.31
CA ASP A 90 1.82 12.11 8.78
C ASP A 90 1.06 10.89 9.33
N SER A 91 0.07 10.37 8.60
CA SER A 91 -0.58 9.09 8.95
C SER A 91 0.41 7.92 8.97
N ILE A 92 1.27 7.82 7.94
CA ILE A 92 2.31 6.77 7.88
C ILE A 92 3.34 6.96 9.00
N LYS A 93 3.74 8.20 9.25
CA LYS A 93 4.64 8.52 10.37
C LYS A 93 4.05 8.11 11.72
N SER A 94 2.77 8.39 11.95
CA SER A 94 2.05 8.03 13.17
C SER A 94 1.92 6.52 13.36
N ILE A 95 1.79 5.75 12.28
CA ILE A 95 1.92 4.28 12.32
C ILE A 95 3.33 3.86 12.74
N GLY A 96 4.36 4.55 12.26
CA GLY A 96 5.75 4.29 12.67
C GLY A 96 5.97 4.42 14.17
N GLU A 97 5.29 5.35 14.84
CA GLU A 97 5.35 5.53 16.30
C GLU A 97 4.75 4.36 17.09
N LEU A 98 3.91 3.53 16.46
CA LEU A 98 3.41 2.28 17.04
C LEU A 98 4.46 1.15 16.98
N ASN A 99 5.63 1.39 16.36
CA ASN A 99 6.71 0.42 16.18
C ASN A 99 6.28 -0.88 15.48
N LEU A 100 5.27 -0.80 14.59
CA LEU A 100 4.74 -1.97 13.87
C LEU A 100 5.64 -2.43 12.73
N CYS A 101 6.36 -1.47 12.14
CA CYS A 101 7.24 -1.70 11.00
C CYS A 101 8.65 -1.22 11.36
N ARG A 102 9.66 -1.78 10.70
CA ARG A 102 11.02 -1.22 10.77
C ARG A 102 11.03 0.22 10.23
N SER A 103 11.94 1.03 10.74
CA SER A 103 12.07 2.44 10.36
C SER A 103 12.35 2.66 8.87
N ASP A 104 13.05 1.74 8.21
CA ASP A 104 13.32 1.80 6.77
C ASP A 104 12.03 1.61 5.95
N VAL A 105 11.15 0.70 6.37
CA VAL A 105 9.83 0.49 5.75
C VAL A 105 8.99 1.75 5.88
N ILE A 106 8.88 2.32 7.09
CA ILE A 106 8.09 3.55 7.33
C ILE A 106 8.59 4.70 6.45
N LYS A 107 9.91 4.94 6.44
CA LYS A 107 10.51 6.01 5.64
C LYS A 107 10.26 5.81 4.15
N PHE A 108 10.34 4.57 3.67
CA PHE A 108 10.03 4.26 2.28
C PHE A 108 8.56 4.55 1.95
N MET A 109 7.64 4.13 2.82
CA MET A 109 6.21 4.34 2.61
C MET A 109 5.86 5.85 2.62
N GLU A 110 6.45 6.66 3.50
CA GLU A 110 6.29 8.13 3.48
C GLU A 110 6.70 8.75 2.13
N ASN A 111 7.78 8.25 1.54
CA ASN A 111 8.25 8.65 0.21
C ASN A 111 7.32 8.17 -0.89
N LEU A 112 6.81 6.94 -0.81
CA LEU A 112 5.85 6.38 -1.77
C LEU A 112 4.55 7.20 -1.79
N ILE A 113 4.05 7.63 -0.62
CA ILE A 113 2.88 8.52 -0.54
C ILE A 113 3.18 9.88 -1.19
N GLY A 114 4.40 10.40 -1.02
CA GLY A 114 4.87 11.58 -1.73
C GLY A 114 4.88 11.39 -3.25
N LEU A 115 5.42 10.27 -3.71
CA LEU A 115 5.46 9.90 -5.13
C LEU A 115 4.04 9.82 -5.72
N ARG A 116 3.08 9.23 -4.99
CA ARG A 116 1.66 9.22 -5.39
C ARG A 116 1.11 10.62 -5.66
N ASN A 117 1.48 11.60 -4.85
CA ASN A 117 1.05 13.00 -5.06
C ASN A 117 1.71 13.61 -6.29
N ILE A 118 3.01 13.33 -6.51
CA ILE A 118 3.72 13.77 -7.72
C ILE A 118 3.09 13.14 -8.96
N ILE A 119 2.73 11.85 -8.90
CA ILE A 119 2.12 11.12 -10.00
C ILE A 119 0.83 11.81 -10.48
N VAL A 120 0.03 12.35 -9.55
CA VAL A 120 -1.26 12.99 -9.85
C VAL A 120 -1.10 14.43 -10.37
N HIS A 121 0.05 15.09 -10.17
CA HIS A 121 0.18 16.55 -10.35
C HIS A 121 1.30 17.04 -11.31
N MET A 122 2.29 16.24 -11.75
CA MET A 122 3.48 16.77 -12.48
C MET A 122 3.89 16.03 -13.79
N TYR A 123 4.75 16.70 -14.60
CA TYR A 123 5.29 16.34 -15.94
C TYR A 123 5.96 14.95 -16.06
N ALA A 124 5.88 14.36 -17.26
CA ALA A 124 5.96 12.93 -17.56
C ALA A 124 7.36 12.24 -17.47
N ASP A 125 8.46 12.91 -17.82
CA ASP A 125 9.69 12.17 -18.14
C ASP A 125 10.54 11.82 -16.90
N VAL A 126 10.82 12.79 -16.02
CA VAL A 126 11.61 12.58 -14.79
C VAL A 126 10.95 11.57 -13.84
N LYS A 127 9.62 11.48 -13.89
CA LYS A 127 8.80 10.59 -13.07
C LYS A 127 8.95 9.12 -13.47
N THR A 128 9.10 8.85 -14.75
CA THR A 128 9.06 7.48 -15.28
C THR A 128 10.32 6.68 -14.89
N GLU A 129 11.50 7.31 -14.98
CA GLU A 129 12.75 6.66 -14.56
C GLU A 129 12.76 6.35 -13.07
N VAL A 130 12.26 7.29 -12.25
CA VAL A 130 12.12 7.10 -10.81
C VAL A 130 11.21 5.92 -10.51
N ILE A 131 10.07 5.79 -11.21
CA ILE A 131 9.17 4.65 -11.04
C ILE A 131 9.89 3.35 -11.35
N TYR A 132 10.51 3.24 -12.54
CA TYR A 132 11.17 2.00 -12.97
C TYR A 132 12.26 1.56 -11.98
N ASN A 133 13.15 2.49 -11.61
CA ASN A 133 14.27 2.22 -10.70
C ASN A 133 13.80 1.76 -9.31
N ASN A 134 12.58 2.13 -8.90
CA ASN A 134 12.04 1.81 -7.58
C ASN A 134 11.01 0.66 -7.59
N LEU A 135 10.62 0.08 -8.74
CA LEU A 135 9.59 -0.97 -8.83
C LEU A 135 9.81 -2.11 -7.82
N ASN A 136 11.06 -2.58 -7.72
CA ASN A 136 11.47 -3.61 -6.78
C ASN A 136 11.18 -3.25 -5.33
N GLU A 137 11.58 -2.06 -4.93
CA GLU A 137 11.44 -1.60 -3.55
C GLU A 137 9.99 -1.26 -3.22
N ILE A 138 9.24 -0.70 -4.19
CA ILE A 138 7.81 -0.43 -4.05
C ILE A 138 7.07 -1.73 -3.74
N VAL A 139 7.27 -2.79 -4.53
CA VAL A 139 6.63 -4.08 -4.29
C VAL A 139 7.06 -4.66 -2.94
N ARG A 140 8.37 -4.70 -2.66
CA ARG A 140 8.92 -5.31 -1.44
C ARG A 140 8.39 -4.61 -0.18
N TYR A 141 8.54 -3.29 -0.10
CA TYR A 141 8.18 -2.53 1.09
C TYR A 141 6.66 -2.40 1.28
N SER A 142 5.88 -2.33 0.20
CA SER A 142 4.42 -2.32 0.31
C SER A 142 3.88 -3.64 0.89
N LYS A 143 4.47 -4.78 0.52
CA LYS A 143 4.13 -6.08 1.11
C LYS A 143 4.49 -6.14 2.59
N GLN A 144 5.74 -5.81 2.92
CA GLN A 144 6.21 -5.81 4.32
C GLN A 144 5.33 -4.91 5.20
N TYR A 145 4.97 -3.72 4.71
CA TYR A 145 4.12 -2.79 5.43
C TYR A 145 2.73 -3.37 5.72
N ILE A 146 2.05 -3.89 4.69
CA ILE A 146 0.70 -4.46 4.86
C ILE A 146 0.72 -5.72 5.73
N ASP A 147 1.76 -6.54 5.63
CA ASP A 147 1.91 -7.72 6.49
C ASP A 147 1.98 -7.33 7.96
N SER A 148 2.83 -6.36 8.30
CA SER A 148 2.94 -5.82 9.66
C SER A 148 1.62 -5.21 10.16
N LEU A 149 0.89 -4.48 9.32
CA LEU A 149 -0.41 -3.91 9.69
C LEU A 149 -1.46 -4.99 9.96
N PHE A 150 -1.53 -6.03 9.13
CA PHE A 150 -2.45 -7.14 9.36
C PHE A 150 -2.10 -7.96 10.59
N GLU A 151 -0.81 -8.20 10.85
CA GLU A 151 -0.38 -8.86 12.08
C GLU A 151 -0.80 -8.07 13.32
N TYR A 152 -0.64 -6.75 13.30
CA TYR A 152 -1.09 -5.89 14.38
C TYR A 152 -2.61 -5.93 14.58
N MET A 153 -3.39 -5.85 13.49
CA MET A 153 -4.85 -5.92 13.55
C MET A 153 -5.33 -7.25 14.15
N LEU A 154 -4.68 -8.35 13.77
CA LEU A 154 -4.95 -9.67 14.35
C LEU A 154 -4.65 -9.73 15.85
N GLU A 155 -3.51 -9.19 16.27
CA GLU A 155 -3.09 -9.16 17.67
C GLU A 155 -4.07 -8.34 18.52
N LYS A 156 -4.46 -7.16 18.04
CA LYS A 156 -5.38 -6.25 18.73
C LYS A 156 -6.85 -6.56 18.53
N LYS A 157 -7.19 -7.61 17.76
CA LYS A 157 -8.56 -7.96 17.36
C LYS A 157 -9.29 -6.77 16.71
N ILE A 158 -8.55 -5.99 15.92
CA ILE A 158 -9.09 -4.92 15.09
C ILE A 158 -9.64 -5.57 13.82
N ASP A 159 -10.92 -5.40 13.61
CA ASP A 159 -11.63 -5.87 12.43
C ASP A 159 -11.35 -4.98 11.23
N PRO A 160 -10.94 -5.47 10.04
CA PRO A 160 -10.62 -4.62 8.88
C PRO A 160 -11.76 -3.81 8.26
#